data_AF-A0A8W8NU15-F1
#
_entry.id   AF-A0A8W8NU15-F1
#
_cell.length_a   1.000
_cell.length_b   1.000
_cell.length_c   1.000
_cell.angle_alpha   90.00
_cell.angle_beta   90.00
_cell.angle_gamma   90.00
#
_symmetry.space_group_name_H-M   'P 1'
#
loop_
_entity.id
_entity.type
_entity.pdbx_description
1 polymer ?
#
loop_
_entity_poly.entity_id
_entity_poly.type
_entity_poly.pdbx_seq_one_letter_code
_entity_poly.pdbx_strand_id
1 'polypeptide(L)'
;MSMTIPQSTGMQDSQVDASDVEFTWNEITQGVTTTNSTSDDGNTSPTMVFSVIGDSDSFVPRPWPKTVFQTALIEAAKSGGETWILYLGKKQGISKVVRDAYRNYEDIEFKTRAAKNKINNPDRHVKLINLAGKKACQGNSEKITEFKTTHGEGHGCLLDFEKFVSQQEVAFFSQKMDTKMPVPIAIIVCEGDIETIAHIAKALQHKLPVIIMKGSGMAADLVVDYLENKNVLCKKASISLGIRFDDSKYKELKKHLKTIGKAKELVGVFDLDQDDPAMLSHIVGEAVVSCWSLQDILHTYTDDGVGIQKHEEISLSSDHSHTETNGNTTKGSSLAWKLLRRNFVSPEEQIIHQVLEGFKESRPYVLNPQYSSPTSLPLYFYFGYQLLQELDLTEECGPVLLLEALKANRCDYVRVLLDQGVKLKMINLPELYEQTVSCQKCKFKRKDCLHMQWILKQIQETQAKKLCHEYRSMMRKRIKHGNPQEAKYIVDELTELSVSVADAARGLCRKMLRYKEYSNEYTTSETSQTSDGNLKDTNMSDILLWAIFANRKELAEICWLRGENHLLTGLVCSAILRKLSKKANNVKEQLLSIDLEKHSK
;
A
#
# COMPACT_ATOMS: atom_id res chain seq x y z
N MET A 1 -40.79 21.02 -54.50
CA MET A 1 -39.85 20.21 -53.72
C MET A 1 -39.86 20.76 -52.29
N SER A 2 -40.27 19.95 -51.31
CA SER A 2 -40.21 20.33 -49.90
C SER A 2 -38.96 19.71 -49.27
N MET A 3 -38.14 20.50 -48.58
CA MET A 3 -36.97 19.99 -47.86
C MET A 3 -37.33 19.78 -46.39
N THR A 4 -37.36 18.51 -45.98
CA THR A 4 -37.66 18.10 -44.60
C THR A 4 -36.43 18.34 -43.71
N ILE A 5 -36.61 19.06 -42.61
CA ILE A 5 -35.60 19.26 -41.57
C ILE A 5 -35.53 18.00 -40.70
N PRO A 6 -34.35 17.41 -40.42
CA PRO A 6 -34.25 16.30 -39.49
C PRO A 6 -34.48 16.78 -38.05
N GLN A 7 -35.37 16.11 -37.33
CA GLN A 7 -35.69 16.42 -35.94
C GLN A 7 -34.53 16.02 -35.01
N SER A 8 -34.27 16.83 -33.99
CA SER A 8 -33.33 16.51 -32.92
C SER A 8 -33.87 15.38 -32.03
N THR A 9 -33.29 14.19 -32.14
CA THR A 9 -33.46 13.13 -31.13
C THR A 9 -32.79 13.59 -29.83
N GLY A 10 -33.57 13.72 -28.76
CA GLY A 10 -33.03 14.08 -27.45
C GLY A 10 -32.05 13.05 -26.93
N MET A 11 -31.00 13.50 -26.25
CA MET A 11 -30.13 12.62 -25.48
C MET A 11 -30.94 12.07 -24.30
N GLN A 12 -31.34 10.80 -24.38
CA GLN A 12 -31.72 10.05 -23.21
C GLN A 12 -30.45 9.75 -22.43
N ASP A 13 -30.43 10.08 -21.13
CA ASP A 13 -29.40 9.58 -20.21
C ASP A 13 -29.44 8.05 -20.27
N SER A 14 -28.40 7.45 -20.86
CA SER A 14 -28.26 6.00 -20.95
C SER A 14 -27.91 5.46 -19.57
N GLN A 15 -28.95 5.16 -18.80
CA GLN A 15 -28.86 4.45 -17.53
C GLN A 15 -28.24 3.08 -17.80
N VAL A 16 -26.95 2.93 -17.49
CA VAL A 16 -26.21 1.67 -17.65
C VAL A 16 -26.86 0.63 -16.74
N ASP A 17 -27.17 -0.54 -17.29
CA ASP A 17 -27.79 -1.60 -16.50
C ASP A 17 -26.79 -2.15 -15.49
N ALA A 18 -27.24 -2.48 -14.28
CA ALA A 18 -26.35 -2.96 -13.21
C ALA A 18 -25.61 -4.25 -13.61
N SER A 19 -26.22 -5.02 -14.52
CA SER A 19 -25.67 -6.21 -15.16
C SER A 19 -24.38 -5.95 -15.96
N ASP A 20 -24.24 -4.80 -16.63
CA ASP A 20 -23.08 -4.46 -17.46
C ASP A 20 -21.83 -4.14 -16.63
N VAL A 21 -22.05 -3.48 -15.48
CA VAL A 21 -21.01 -3.10 -14.52
C VAL A 21 -20.48 -4.35 -13.80
N GLU A 22 -21.38 -5.22 -13.35
CA GLU A 22 -21.03 -6.52 -12.76
C GLU A 22 -20.34 -7.45 -13.77
N PHE A 23 -20.84 -7.52 -15.01
CA PHE A 23 -20.17 -8.26 -16.09
C PHE A 23 -18.74 -7.76 -16.31
N THR A 24 -18.53 -6.45 -16.30
CA THR A 24 -17.20 -5.84 -16.51
C THR A 24 -16.26 -6.12 -15.35
N TRP A 25 -16.73 -6.04 -14.10
CA TRP A 25 -15.96 -6.46 -12.94
C TRP A 25 -15.55 -7.93 -13.02
N ASN A 26 -16.46 -8.80 -13.45
CA ASN A 26 -16.20 -10.22 -13.66
C ASN A 26 -15.24 -10.47 -14.83
N GLU A 27 -15.34 -9.76 -15.97
CA GLU A 27 -14.38 -9.84 -17.09
C GLU A 27 -12.97 -9.43 -16.64
N ILE A 28 -12.84 -8.33 -15.88
CA ILE A 28 -11.56 -7.89 -15.33
C ILE A 28 -11.01 -8.92 -14.35
N THR A 29 -11.81 -9.34 -13.37
CA THR A 29 -11.36 -10.25 -12.31
C THR A 29 -10.97 -11.61 -12.89
N GLN A 30 -11.74 -12.14 -13.84
CA GLN A 30 -11.38 -13.36 -14.59
C GLN A 30 -10.14 -13.15 -15.46
N GLY A 31 -10.02 -12.04 -16.18
CA GLY A 31 -8.84 -11.74 -17.00
C GLY A 31 -7.55 -11.62 -16.17
N VAL A 32 -7.65 -11.01 -14.99
CA VAL A 32 -6.55 -10.89 -14.03
C VAL A 32 -6.19 -12.25 -13.42
N THR A 33 -7.17 -13.08 -13.06
CA THR A 33 -6.97 -14.36 -12.37
C THR A 33 -6.59 -15.53 -13.27
N THR A 34 -7.29 -15.74 -14.39
CA THR A 34 -7.08 -16.88 -15.33
C THR A 34 -5.70 -16.90 -16.01
N THR A 35 -4.86 -15.91 -15.73
CA THR A 35 -3.42 -15.97 -16.05
C THR A 35 -2.65 -16.93 -15.12
N ASN A 36 -3.28 -17.45 -14.06
CA ASN A 36 -2.86 -18.55 -13.19
C ASN A 36 -4.06 -19.52 -13.01
N SER A 37 -3.94 -20.78 -12.54
CA SER A 37 -2.78 -21.66 -12.31
C SER A 37 -3.25 -23.12 -12.32
N THR A 38 -2.37 -24.10 -12.54
CA THR A 38 -2.65 -25.53 -12.28
C THR A 38 -2.44 -25.91 -10.80
N SER A 39 -2.89 -25.03 -9.91
CA SER A 39 -2.83 -25.15 -8.44
C SER A 39 -3.84 -24.15 -7.85
N ASP A 40 -4.64 -24.60 -6.88
CA ASP A 40 -5.86 -23.91 -6.38
C ASP A 40 -5.64 -22.57 -5.64
N ASP A 41 -4.41 -22.04 -5.57
CA ASP A 41 -4.12 -20.74 -4.95
C ASP A 41 -4.39 -19.56 -5.91
N GLY A 42 -5.54 -18.89 -5.72
CA GLY A 42 -5.53 -17.43 -5.57
C GLY A 42 -6.29 -16.57 -6.58
N ASN A 43 -7.52 -16.19 -6.21
CA ASN A 43 -8.23 -15.06 -6.80
C ASN A 43 -7.58 -13.73 -6.34
N THR A 44 -6.78 -13.07 -7.20
CA THR A 44 -6.07 -11.81 -6.87
C THR A 44 -6.97 -10.57 -6.96
N SER A 45 -7.89 -10.47 -6.00
CA SER A 45 -8.69 -9.27 -5.75
C SER A 45 -7.80 -8.05 -5.41
N PRO A 46 -8.20 -6.81 -5.78
CA PRO A 46 -7.40 -5.63 -5.52
C PRO A 46 -7.43 -5.24 -4.03
N THR A 47 -6.26 -4.98 -3.43
CA THR A 47 -6.16 -4.35 -2.11
C THR A 47 -6.16 -2.83 -2.19
N MET A 48 -6.07 -2.26 -3.39
CA MET A 48 -6.20 -0.82 -3.66
C MET A 48 -6.63 -0.57 -5.11
N VAL A 49 -7.44 0.46 -5.36
CA VAL A 49 -7.81 0.89 -6.71
C VAL A 49 -7.54 2.39 -6.88
N PHE A 50 -6.79 2.75 -7.91
CA PHE A 50 -6.60 4.14 -8.34
C PHE A 50 -7.36 4.37 -9.65
N SER A 51 -8.35 5.25 -9.67
CA SER A 51 -8.98 5.69 -10.92
C SER A 51 -8.37 7.01 -11.37
N VAL A 52 -7.71 7.05 -12.52
CA VAL A 52 -7.06 8.27 -13.01
C VAL A 52 -7.92 8.93 -14.09
N ILE A 53 -8.37 10.16 -13.82
CA ILE A 53 -9.29 10.92 -14.68
C ILE A 53 -8.76 12.29 -15.07
N GLY A 54 -9.45 12.92 -16.03
CA GLY A 54 -9.18 14.28 -16.52
C GLY A 54 -8.61 14.36 -17.94
N ASP A 55 -8.77 13.30 -18.74
CA ASP A 55 -8.55 13.31 -20.19
C ASP A 55 -9.50 14.27 -20.92
N SER A 56 -9.16 15.55 -20.98
CA SER A 56 -9.95 16.55 -21.72
C SER A 56 -9.56 16.64 -23.20
N ASP A 57 -10.53 17.06 -24.02
CA ASP A 57 -10.30 17.49 -25.40
C ASP A 57 -10.08 19.02 -25.50
N SER A 58 -10.07 19.75 -24.37
CA SER A 58 -9.68 21.17 -24.30
C SER A 58 -8.16 21.31 -24.17
N PHE A 59 -7.56 22.16 -25.01
CA PHE A 59 -6.11 22.25 -25.19
C PHE A 59 -5.48 23.49 -24.51
N VAL A 60 -5.96 23.90 -23.32
CA VAL A 60 -5.32 25.01 -22.58
C VAL A 60 -3.92 24.58 -22.15
N PRO A 61 -2.84 25.08 -22.76
CA PRO A 61 -1.55 24.43 -22.64
C PRO A 61 -0.85 24.91 -21.37
N ARG A 62 -0.84 24.06 -20.33
CA ARG A 62 0.05 24.22 -19.18
C ARG A 62 1.13 23.12 -19.18
N PRO A 63 2.42 23.48 -19.29
CA PRO A 63 3.50 22.60 -18.88
C PRO A 63 3.42 22.36 -17.38
N TRP A 64 3.48 21.11 -16.97
CA TRP A 64 3.50 20.68 -15.57
C TRP A 64 4.38 19.43 -15.44
N PRO A 65 4.92 19.10 -14.24
CA PRO A 65 5.98 18.09 -14.12
C PRO A 65 5.43 16.66 -14.17
N LYS A 66 5.08 16.21 -15.39
CA LYS A 66 4.51 14.89 -15.68
C LYS A 66 5.34 13.74 -15.10
N THR A 67 6.67 13.87 -15.04
CA THR A 67 7.56 12.88 -14.43
C THR A 67 7.35 12.71 -12.92
N VAL A 68 7.02 13.79 -12.18
CA VAL A 68 6.73 13.72 -10.73
C VAL A 68 5.48 12.88 -10.50
N PHE A 69 4.40 13.18 -11.23
CA PHE A 69 3.16 12.38 -11.20
C PHE A 69 3.37 10.92 -11.61
N GLN A 70 4.15 10.66 -12.67
CA GLN A 70 4.43 9.29 -13.12
C GLN A 70 5.16 8.47 -12.04
N THR A 71 6.14 9.07 -11.37
CA THR A 71 6.82 8.45 -10.22
C THR A 71 5.84 8.24 -9.07
N ALA A 72 5.14 9.29 -8.63
CA ALA A 72 4.24 9.27 -7.48
C ALA A 72 3.13 8.21 -7.65
N LEU A 73 2.48 8.16 -8.81
CA LEU A 73 1.44 7.17 -9.14
C LEU A 73 1.96 5.73 -9.02
N ILE A 74 3.15 5.45 -9.57
CA ILE A 74 3.73 4.10 -9.55
C ILE A 74 4.24 3.73 -8.15
N GLU A 75 4.85 4.66 -7.41
CA GLU A 75 5.35 4.40 -6.05
C GLU A 75 4.20 4.19 -5.06
N ALA A 76 3.15 5.00 -5.13
CA ALA A 76 1.92 4.79 -4.37
C ALA A 76 1.25 3.44 -4.76
N ALA A 77 1.22 3.09 -6.05
CA ALA A 77 0.60 1.84 -6.50
C ALA A 77 1.38 0.60 -6.07
N LYS A 78 2.73 0.65 -6.11
CA LYS A 78 3.59 -0.40 -5.53
C LYS A 78 3.37 -0.54 -4.02
N SER A 79 3.10 0.57 -3.33
CA SER A 79 2.85 0.58 -1.88
C SER A 79 1.44 0.08 -1.50
N GLY A 80 0.46 0.14 -2.41
CA GLY A 80 -0.92 -0.32 -2.18
C GLY A 80 -1.13 -1.85 -2.11
N GLY A 81 -0.10 -2.65 -2.42
CA GLY A 81 -0.23 -4.11 -2.52
C GLY A 81 -0.70 -4.53 -3.92
N GLU A 82 -1.75 -5.34 -4.01
CA GLU A 82 -2.41 -5.69 -5.27
C GLU A 82 -3.21 -4.48 -5.78
N THR A 83 -2.52 -3.54 -6.43
CA THR A 83 -3.12 -2.27 -6.88
C THR A 83 -3.57 -2.32 -8.33
N TRP A 84 -4.81 -1.92 -8.57
CA TRP A 84 -5.35 -1.72 -9.92
C TRP A 84 -5.35 -0.23 -10.27
N ILE A 85 -4.82 0.12 -11.44
CA ILE A 85 -4.87 1.47 -12.01
C ILE A 85 -5.90 1.45 -13.14
N LEU A 86 -7.05 2.09 -12.92
CA LEU A 86 -8.11 2.29 -13.91
C LEU A 86 -7.82 3.57 -14.72
N TYR A 87 -8.00 3.51 -16.04
CA TYR A 87 -7.87 4.68 -16.89
C TYR A 87 -8.67 4.57 -18.20
N LEU A 88 -8.94 5.71 -18.86
CA LEU A 88 -9.81 5.81 -20.04
C LEU A 88 -9.16 5.43 -21.38
N GLY A 89 -7.90 5.02 -21.42
CA GLY A 89 -7.30 4.48 -22.64
C GLY A 89 -7.12 5.45 -23.83
N LYS A 90 -7.38 6.76 -23.69
CA LYS A 90 -7.25 7.72 -24.81
C LYS A 90 -5.83 7.72 -25.42
N LYS A 91 -5.70 8.13 -26.68
CA LYS A 91 -4.41 8.17 -27.41
C LYS A 91 -3.49 9.31 -26.97
N GLN A 92 -4.05 10.36 -26.39
CA GLN A 92 -3.35 11.57 -25.93
C GLN A 92 -3.77 11.87 -24.48
N GLY A 93 -3.52 13.08 -23.97
CA GLY A 93 -3.93 13.50 -22.63
C GLY A 93 -3.25 12.72 -21.50
N ILE A 94 -3.92 12.67 -20.35
CA ILE A 94 -3.53 11.97 -19.13
C ILE A 94 -3.41 10.46 -19.38
N SER A 95 -4.28 9.87 -20.20
CA SER A 95 -4.22 8.46 -20.57
C SER A 95 -2.88 8.06 -21.18
N LYS A 96 -2.27 8.94 -21.99
CA LYS A 96 -0.91 8.71 -22.48
C LYS A 96 0.11 8.76 -21.33
N VAL A 97 0.01 9.73 -20.44
CA VAL A 97 0.94 9.90 -19.30
C VAL A 97 0.93 8.68 -18.37
N VAL A 98 -0.25 8.15 -18.04
CA VAL A 98 -0.42 6.93 -17.23
C VAL A 98 0.17 5.71 -17.93
N ARG A 99 -0.12 5.54 -19.23
CA ARG A 99 0.42 4.43 -20.04
C ARG A 99 1.95 4.48 -20.14
N ASP A 100 2.53 5.66 -20.32
CA ASP A 100 3.97 5.87 -20.37
C ASP A 100 4.62 5.60 -18.99
N ALA A 101 3.95 5.97 -17.88
CA ALA A 101 4.38 5.63 -16.51
C ALA A 101 4.48 4.11 -16.31
N TYR A 102 3.42 3.41 -16.70
CA TYR A 102 3.30 1.97 -16.53
C TYR A 102 4.27 1.20 -17.44
N ARG A 103 4.48 1.66 -18.68
CA ARG A 103 5.49 1.12 -19.60
C ARG A 103 6.91 1.29 -19.01
N ASN A 104 7.22 2.44 -18.41
CA ASN A 104 8.51 2.66 -17.75
C ASN A 104 8.70 1.72 -16.54
N TYR A 105 7.66 1.55 -15.71
CA TYR A 105 7.63 0.58 -14.62
C TYR A 105 7.87 -0.86 -15.12
N GLU A 106 7.13 -1.29 -16.16
CA GLU A 106 7.31 -2.60 -16.80
C GLU A 106 8.75 -2.82 -17.26
N ASP A 107 9.33 -1.82 -17.92
CA ASP A 107 10.69 -1.90 -18.43
C ASP A 107 11.72 -1.91 -17.30
N ILE A 108 11.56 -1.13 -16.23
CA ILE A 108 12.52 -1.12 -15.10
C ILE A 108 12.53 -2.47 -14.38
N GLU A 109 11.36 -2.97 -13.96
CA GLU A 109 11.25 -4.20 -13.17
C GLU A 109 11.49 -5.46 -14.04
N PHE A 110 10.80 -5.59 -15.17
CA PHE A 110 10.67 -6.84 -15.94
C PHE A 110 11.51 -6.90 -17.24
N LYS A 111 12.52 -6.03 -17.37
CA LYS A 111 13.42 -5.83 -18.55
C LYS A 111 13.97 -7.08 -19.28
N THR A 112 13.97 -8.27 -18.70
CA THR A 112 14.46 -9.51 -19.33
C THR A 112 13.46 -10.09 -20.33
N ARG A 113 13.94 -10.48 -21.53
CA ARG A 113 13.11 -11.03 -22.63
C ARG A 113 12.24 -12.24 -22.26
N ALA A 114 12.60 -12.99 -21.22
CA ALA A 114 11.80 -14.11 -20.71
C ALA A 114 10.62 -13.68 -19.81
N ALA A 115 10.69 -12.50 -19.19
CA ALA A 115 9.64 -11.95 -18.32
C ALA A 115 8.62 -11.10 -19.12
N LYS A 116 9.07 -10.35 -20.13
CA LYS A 116 8.19 -9.56 -21.03
C LYS A 116 7.08 -10.35 -21.73
N ASN A 117 7.20 -11.67 -21.82
CA ASN A 117 6.23 -12.54 -22.51
C ASN A 117 5.22 -13.22 -21.57
N LYS A 118 5.20 -12.88 -20.28
CA LYS A 118 4.20 -13.40 -19.32
C LYS A 118 3.54 -12.24 -18.57
N ILE A 119 2.31 -11.92 -18.96
CA ILE A 119 1.36 -11.12 -18.15
C ILE A 119 1.21 -11.78 -16.77
N ASN A 120 1.20 -13.11 -16.81
CA ASN A 120 1.15 -14.15 -15.78
C ASN A 120 2.37 -14.19 -14.82
N ASN A 121 2.98 -13.06 -14.47
CA ASN A 121 4.05 -13.05 -13.46
C ASN A 121 3.44 -12.82 -12.07
N PRO A 122 3.46 -13.80 -11.13
CA PRO A 122 2.89 -13.61 -9.79
C PRO A 122 3.60 -12.54 -8.95
N ASP A 123 4.80 -12.08 -9.37
CA ASP A 123 5.46 -10.91 -8.77
C ASP A 123 4.76 -9.57 -9.09
N ARG A 124 3.79 -9.56 -10.02
CA ARG A 124 3.20 -8.36 -10.62
C ARG A 124 1.92 -7.92 -9.90
N HIS A 125 2.12 -7.26 -8.76
CA HIS A 125 1.07 -6.72 -7.91
C HIS A 125 0.38 -5.45 -8.45
N VAL A 126 1.04 -4.66 -9.32
CA VAL A 126 0.42 -3.50 -9.99
C VAL A 126 -0.11 -3.86 -11.38
N LYS A 127 -1.40 -3.61 -11.62
CA LYS A 127 -2.15 -3.96 -12.84
C LYS A 127 -2.77 -2.70 -13.49
N LEU A 128 -2.66 -2.56 -14.81
CA LEU A 128 -3.26 -1.45 -15.58
C LEU A 128 -4.50 -1.93 -16.34
N ILE A 129 -5.62 -1.26 -16.13
CA ILE A 129 -6.93 -1.62 -16.68
C ILE A 129 -7.49 -0.45 -17.48
N ASN A 130 -7.78 -0.71 -18.74
CA ASN A 130 -8.34 0.23 -19.69
C ASN A 130 -9.86 0.01 -19.79
N LEU A 131 -10.61 1.07 -19.48
CA LEU A 131 -12.08 1.09 -19.46
C LEU A 131 -12.70 1.66 -20.75
N ALA A 132 -11.89 2.05 -21.75
CA ALA A 132 -12.42 2.25 -23.09
C ALA A 132 -12.67 0.90 -23.76
N GLY A 133 -13.93 0.65 -24.13
CA GLY A 133 -14.36 -0.58 -24.77
C GLY A 133 -13.55 -0.97 -26.01
N LYS A 134 -13.53 -2.27 -26.32
CA LYS A 134 -12.85 -2.89 -27.48
C LYS A 134 -13.32 -2.32 -28.84
N LYS A 135 -12.87 -1.12 -29.21
CA LYS A 135 -12.84 -0.68 -30.61
C LYS A 135 -11.91 -1.61 -31.39
N ALA A 136 -12.42 -2.16 -32.48
CA ALA A 136 -11.75 -3.14 -33.33
C ALA A 136 -10.57 -2.52 -34.12
N CYS A 137 -9.49 -2.18 -33.42
CA CYS A 137 -8.26 -1.70 -34.02
C CYS A 137 -7.46 -2.87 -34.61
N GLN A 138 -7.78 -3.25 -35.85
CA GLN A 138 -6.85 -4.00 -36.70
C GLN A 138 -5.63 -3.12 -36.99
N GLY A 139 -4.56 -3.34 -36.23
CA GLY A 139 -3.27 -2.67 -36.38
C GLY A 139 -2.30 -3.18 -35.32
N ASN A 140 -1.06 -3.44 -35.72
CA ASN A 140 -0.02 -4.01 -34.85
C ASN A 140 0.22 -3.13 -33.60
N SER A 141 -0.46 -3.44 -32.49
CA SER A 141 -0.26 -2.70 -31.23
C SER A 141 1.01 -3.16 -30.55
N GLU A 142 1.87 -2.21 -30.21
CA GLU A 142 3.04 -2.47 -29.36
C GLU A 142 2.64 -3.16 -28.05
N LYS A 143 3.42 -4.17 -27.65
CA LYS A 143 3.13 -5.06 -26.53
C LYS A 143 3.21 -4.34 -25.18
N ILE A 144 2.07 -3.85 -24.69
CA ILE A 144 1.84 -3.46 -23.29
C ILE A 144 0.90 -4.50 -22.68
N THR A 145 1.11 -4.90 -21.42
CA THR A 145 0.18 -5.80 -20.74
C THR A 145 -0.95 -4.98 -20.09
N GLU A 146 -1.95 -4.68 -20.91
CA GLU A 146 -3.11 -3.85 -20.59
C GLU A 146 -4.38 -4.70 -20.69
N PHE A 147 -5.21 -4.71 -19.64
CA PHE A 147 -6.53 -5.33 -19.71
C PHE A 147 -7.51 -4.36 -20.38
N LYS A 148 -8.25 -4.81 -21.39
CA LYS A 148 -9.24 -4.01 -22.13
C LYS A 148 -10.62 -4.61 -21.97
N THR A 149 -11.55 -3.85 -21.42
CA THR A 149 -12.93 -4.29 -21.19
C THR A 149 -13.82 -4.10 -22.42
N THR A 150 -15.06 -4.59 -22.35
CA THR A 150 -16.11 -4.28 -23.33
C THR A 150 -17.00 -3.08 -22.95
N HIS A 151 -16.78 -2.47 -21.78
CA HIS A 151 -17.66 -1.44 -21.21
C HIS A 151 -17.75 -0.16 -22.06
N GLY A 152 -18.89 0.53 -21.98
CA GLY A 152 -19.19 1.73 -22.75
C GLY A 152 -18.30 2.93 -22.41
N GLU A 153 -18.02 3.76 -23.42
CA GLU A 153 -17.18 4.96 -23.30
C GLU A 153 -17.95 6.13 -22.64
N GLY A 154 -17.45 6.67 -21.52
CA GLY A 154 -17.97 7.93 -20.95
C GLY A 154 -17.70 8.12 -19.45
N HIS A 155 -17.83 9.37 -18.97
CA HIS A 155 -17.63 9.71 -17.55
C HIS A 155 -18.70 9.14 -16.60
N GLY A 156 -19.94 8.93 -17.07
CA GLY A 156 -21.01 8.30 -16.27
C GLY A 156 -20.71 6.82 -16.02
N CYS A 157 -20.50 6.08 -17.10
CA CYS A 157 -20.02 4.70 -17.12
C CYS A 157 -18.86 4.43 -16.16
N LEU A 158 -17.86 5.33 -16.14
CA LEU A 158 -16.71 5.22 -15.25
C LEU A 158 -17.11 5.37 -13.77
N LEU A 159 -17.92 6.38 -13.44
CA LEU A 159 -18.35 6.64 -12.07
C LEU A 159 -19.20 5.50 -11.49
N ASP A 160 -20.10 4.93 -12.30
CA ASP A 160 -20.91 3.78 -11.87
C ASP A 160 -20.03 2.55 -11.60
N PHE A 161 -19.00 2.33 -12.40
CA PHE A 161 -17.99 1.29 -12.15
C PHE A 161 -17.13 1.58 -10.91
N GLU A 162 -16.63 2.81 -10.71
CA GLU A 162 -15.88 3.20 -9.51
C GLU A 162 -16.69 2.99 -8.23
N LYS A 163 -17.97 3.36 -8.25
CA LYS A 163 -18.92 3.14 -7.16
C LYS A 163 -19.15 1.65 -6.93
N PHE A 164 -19.39 0.86 -7.97
CA PHE A 164 -19.56 -0.59 -7.86
C PHE A 164 -18.32 -1.26 -7.25
N VAL A 165 -17.12 -0.88 -7.71
CA VAL A 165 -15.83 -1.34 -7.18
C VAL A 165 -15.71 -1.02 -5.70
N SER A 166 -16.04 0.21 -5.27
CA SER A 166 -15.98 0.61 -3.84
C SER A 166 -16.91 -0.20 -2.92
N GLN A 167 -17.92 -0.84 -3.50
CA GLN A 167 -18.90 -1.68 -2.80
C GLN A 167 -18.52 -3.17 -2.84
N GLN A 168 -17.53 -3.56 -3.64
CA GLN A 168 -17.04 -4.94 -3.66
C GLN A 168 -16.27 -5.26 -2.38
N GLU A 169 -16.40 -6.51 -1.96
CA GLU A 169 -15.76 -7.02 -0.77
C GLU A 169 -14.58 -7.93 -1.11
N VAL A 170 -13.41 -7.61 -0.57
CA VAL A 170 -12.15 -8.28 -0.86
C VAL A 170 -11.46 -8.78 0.39
N ALA A 171 -10.76 -9.90 0.27
CA ALA A 171 -10.02 -10.52 1.35
C ALA A 171 -8.74 -9.69 1.61
N PHE A 172 -8.83 -8.75 2.55
CA PHE A 172 -7.87 -7.65 2.70
C PHE A 172 -6.58 -8.05 3.43
N PHE A 173 -6.71 -8.94 4.42
CA PHE A 173 -5.61 -9.44 5.22
C PHE A 173 -5.06 -10.78 4.72
N SER A 174 -5.87 -11.67 4.14
CA SER A 174 -5.37 -12.92 3.54
C SER A 174 -6.41 -13.54 2.61
N GLN A 175 -5.97 -14.27 1.59
CA GLN A 175 -6.87 -15.02 0.70
C GLN A 175 -7.56 -16.21 1.38
N LYS A 176 -7.08 -16.62 2.56
CA LYS A 176 -7.61 -17.72 3.38
C LYS A 176 -8.56 -17.23 4.47
N MET A 177 -8.85 -15.93 4.52
CA MET A 177 -9.82 -15.35 5.43
C MET A 177 -11.20 -15.21 4.79
N ASP A 178 -12.22 -15.65 5.53
CA ASP A 178 -13.62 -15.35 5.20
C ASP A 178 -13.97 -13.87 5.45
N THR A 179 -13.16 -13.19 6.28
CA THR A 179 -13.39 -11.78 6.61
C THR A 179 -12.92 -10.85 5.48
N LYS A 180 -13.88 -10.18 4.86
CA LYS A 180 -13.66 -9.22 3.78
C LYS A 180 -13.78 -7.78 4.27
N MET A 181 -13.22 -6.86 3.50
CA MET A 181 -13.42 -5.42 3.64
C MET A 181 -13.80 -4.80 2.28
N PRO A 182 -14.49 -3.64 2.26
CA PRO A 182 -14.72 -2.90 1.03
C PRO A 182 -13.41 -2.55 0.32
N VAL A 183 -13.38 -2.58 -1.02
CA VAL A 183 -12.21 -2.17 -1.80
C VAL A 183 -11.92 -0.68 -1.56
N PRO A 184 -10.73 -0.30 -1.06
CA PRO A 184 -10.36 1.11 -0.98
C PRO A 184 -10.02 1.63 -2.38
N ILE A 185 -10.81 2.60 -2.83
CA ILE A 185 -10.64 3.29 -4.11
C ILE A 185 -10.25 4.76 -3.87
N ALA A 186 -9.41 5.32 -4.73
CA ALA A 186 -9.10 6.75 -4.77
C ALA A 186 -9.17 7.26 -6.21
N ILE A 187 -9.89 8.38 -6.43
CA ILE A 187 -10.03 9.01 -7.73
C ILE A 187 -8.99 10.12 -7.86
N ILE A 188 -8.02 9.95 -8.74
CA ILE A 188 -6.90 10.86 -8.97
C ILE A 188 -7.20 11.72 -10.20
N VAL A 189 -7.19 13.05 -10.03
CA VAL A 189 -7.55 14.02 -11.06
C VAL A 189 -6.32 14.80 -11.53
N CYS A 190 -6.08 14.80 -12.84
CA CYS A 190 -5.08 15.63 -13.52
C CYS A 190 -5.73 16.40 -14.68
N GLU A 191 -5.35 17.66 -14.93
CA GLU A 191 -5.93 18.47 -16.02
C GLU A 191 -7.49 18.52 -15.93
N GLY A 192 -8.23 18.06 -16.95
CA GLY A 192 -9.70 17.92 -16.94
C GLY A 192 -10.53 19.17 -17.30
N ASP A 193 -11.84 18.98 -17.49
CA ASP A 193 -12.82 19.98 -17.94
C ASP A 193 -14.08 20.06 -17.05
N ILE A 194 -15.18 20.68 -17.52
CA ILE A 194 -16.45 20.75 -16.77
C ILE A 194 -16.99 19.35 -16.48
N GLU A 195 -16.89 18.40 -17.41
CA GLU A 195 -17.36 17.02 -17.17
C GLU A 195 -16.53 16.34 -16.08
N THR A 196 -15.22 16.61 -16.06
CA THR A 196 -14.35 16.19 -14.96
C THR A 196 -14.78 16.81 -13.62
N ILE A 197 -15.15 18.10 -13.57
CA ILE A 197 -15.67 18.74 -12.34
C ILE A 197 -17.03 18.17 -11.92
N ALA A 198 -17.90 17.84 -12.88
CA ALA A 198 -19.16 17.17 -12.61
C ALA A 198 -18.95 15.75 -12.05
N HIS A 199 -17.97 15.02 -12.60
CA HIS A 199 -17.56 13.71 -12.12
C HIS A 199 -17.05 13.79 -10.66
N ILE A 200 -16.14 14.71 -10.33
CA ILE A 200 -15.68 14.95 -8.94
C ILE A 200 -16.86 15.23 -8.00
N ALA A 201 -17.79 16.11 -8.40
CA ALA A 201 -18.93 16.45 -7.56
C ALA A 201 -19.84 15.23 -7.27
N LYS A 202 -20.05 14.34 -8.25
CA LYS A 202 -20.83 13.11 -8.07
C LYS A 202 -20.06 12.04 -7.27
N ALA A 203 -18.76 11.88 -7.50
CA ALA A 203 -17.90 10.98 -6.75
C ALA A 203 -17.93 11.27 -5.24
N LEU A 204 -17.79 12.56 -4.87
CA LEU A 204 -17.88 13.01 -3.48
C LEU A 204 -19.29 12.80 -2.89
N GLN A 205 -20.36 12.94 -3.67
CA GLN A 205 -21.73 12.59 -3.24
C GLN A 205 -21.89 11.09 -2.97
N HIS A 206 -21.19 10.24 -3.72
CA HIS A 206 -21.13 8.79 -3.48
C HIS A 206 -20.11 8.36 -2.42
N LYS A 207 -19.49 9.33 -1.70
CA LYS A 207 -18.48 9.08 -0.66
C LYS A 207 -17.29 8.29 -1.22
N LEU A 208 -16.82 8.70 -2.40
CA LEU A 208 -15.55 8.26 -2.99
C LEU A 208 -14.51 9.37 -2.78
N PRO A 209 -13.32 9.07 -2.21
CA PRO A 209 -12.30 10.07 -1.96
C PRO A 209 -11.63 10.51 -3.26
N VAL A 210 -11.39 11.81 -3.39
CA VAL A 210 -10.82 12.44 -4.59
C VAL A 210 -9.49 13.08 -4.25
N ILE A 211 -8.50 12.96 -5.13
CA ILE A 211 -7.16 13.51 -4.98
C ILE A 211 -6.87 14.39 -6.18
N ILE A 212 -6.67 15.68 -5.94
CA ILE A 212 -6.41 16.66 -6.98
C ILE A 212 -4.91 16.88 -7.13
N MET A 213 -4.39 16.66 -8.34
CA MET A 213 -3.00 16.95 -8.69
C MET A 213 -2.86 18.44 -9.03
N LYS A 214 -2.62 19.26 -7.99
CA LYS A 214 -2.41 20.71 -8.08
C LYS A 214 -1.16 21.00 -8.91
N GLY A 215 -1.25 21.99 -9.79
CA GLY A 215 -0.23 22.32 -10.79
C GLY A 215 -0.47 21.68 -12.15
N SER A 216 -1.35 20.67 -12.26
CA SER A 216 -1.68 20.05 -13.57
C SER A 216 -2.56 20.92 -14.46
N GLY A 217 -3.21 21.95 -13.92
CA GLY A 217 -4.01 22.91 -14.70
C GLY A 217 -5.50 22.59 -14.79
N MET A 218 -6.17 23.37 -15.63
CA MET A 218 -7.56 23.20 -16.06
C MET A 218 -8.56 22.95 -14.91
N ALA A 219 -9.30 21.83 -14.89
CA ALA A 219 -10.27 21.53 -13.84
C ALA A 219 -9.64 21.28 -12.47
N ALA A 220 -8.50 20.58 -12.42
CA ALA A 220 -7.78 20.29 -11.17
C ALA A 220 -7.41 21.59 -10.43
N ASP A 221 -6.69 22.50 -11.10
CA ASP A 221 -6.32 23.80 -10.51
C ASP A 221 -7.55 24.64 -10.17
N LEU A 222 -8.61 24.61 -11.00
CA LEU A 222 -9.83 25.39 -10.76
C LEU A 222 -10.61 24.91 -9.52
N VAL A 223 -10.59 23.61 -9.22
CA VAL A 223 -11.18 23.05 -8.00
C VAL A 223 -10.39 23.48 -6.78
N VAL A 224 -9.06 23.38 -6.80
CA VAL A 224 -8.18 23.86 -5.72
C VAL A 224 -8.37 25.35 -5.48
N ASP A 225 -8.33 26.16 -6.53
CA ASP A 225 -8.54 27.62 -6.46
C ASP A 225 -9.89 28.00 -5.85
N TYR A 226 -10.93 27.20 -6.08
CA TYR A 226 -12.24 27.42 -5.48
C TYR A 226 -12.30 27.01 -4.00
N LEU A 227 -11.61 25.92 -3.62
CA LEU A 227 -11.50 25.46 -2.23
C LEU A 227 -10.68 26.45 -1.39
N GLU A 228 -9.58 26.98 -1.93
CA GLU A 228 -8.76 28.03 -1.31
C GLU A 228 -9.49 29.41 -1.32
N ASN A 229 -10.07 29.82 -2.45
CA ASN A 229 -10.70 31.15 -2.58
C ASN A 229 -11.94 31.19 -3.50
N LYS A 230 -13.11 30.96 -2.90
CA LYS A 230 -14.44 30.99 -3.53
C LYS A 230 -14.76 32.26 -4.33
N ASN A 231 -14.10 33.40 -4.06
CA ASN A 231 -14.42 34.69 -4.67
C ASN A 231 -13.78 34.94 -6.05
N VAL A 232 -12.79 34.14 -6.45
CA VAL A 232 -12.00 34.38 -7.69
C VAL A 232 -12.55 33.61 -8.90
N LEU A 233 -13.54 32.73 -8.68
CA LEU A 233 -14.04 31.73 -9.64
C LEU A 233 -14.37 32.29 -11.03
N CYS A 234 -15.12 33.40 -11.14
CA CYS A 234 -15.56 33.95 -12.44
C CYS A 234 -14.38 34.27 -13.37
N LYS A 235 -13.29 34.83 -12.83
CA LYS A 235 -12.14 35.28 -13.64
C LYS A 235 -11.27 34.11 -14.08
N LYS A 236 -11.09 33.11 -13.21
CA LYS A 236 -10.25 31.95 -13.49
C LYS A 236 -10.93 30.89 -14.35
N ALA A 237 -12.21 30.62 -14.15
CA ALA A 237 -12.92 29.53 -14.85
C ALA A 237 -12.81 29.59 -16.38
N SER A 238 -13.07 30.76 -16.99
CA SER A 238 -12.97 30.94 -18.45
C SER A 238 -11.55 30.74 -18.99
N ILE A 239 -10.54 31.15 -18.23
CA ILE A 239 -9.13 31.07 -18.63
C ILE A 239 -8.64 29.62 -18.49
N SER A 240 -8.90 28.98 -17.34
CA SER A 240 -8.42 27.63 -17.04
C SER A 240 -9.05 26.56 -17.93
N LEU A 241 -10.33 26.70 -18.28
CA LEU A 241 -11.06 25.72 -19.10
C LEU A 241 -11.05 26.03 -20.61
N GLY A 242 -10.63 27.24 -20.99
CA GLY A 242 -10.47 27.65 -22.40
C GLY A 242 -11.80 27.94 -23.13
N ILE A 243 -12.89 28.14 -22.40
CA ILE A 243 -14.26 28.20 -22.91
C ILE A 243 -14.98 29.50 -22.55
N ARG A 244 -15.90 29.91 -23.42
CA ARG A 244 -16.90 30.94 -23.10
C ARG A 244 -18.05 30.28 -22.35
N PHE A 245 -18.39 30.83 -21.20
CA PHE A 245 -19.56 30.42 -20.44
C PHE A 245 -20.80 31.18 -20.92
N ASP A 246 -21.89 30.44 -21.13
CA ASP A 246 -23.23 30.97 -21.01
C ASP A 246 -23.68 30.91 -19.53
N ASP A 247 -24.77 31.60 -19.20
CA ASP A 247 -25.30 31.66 -17.83
C ASP A 247 -25.71 30.29 -17.29
N SER A 248 -26.09 29.34 -18.16
CA SER A 248 -26.50 28.00 -17.75
C SER A 248 -25.30 27.17 -17.30
N LYS A 249 -24.29 27.02 -18.17
CA LYS A 249 -23.05 26.30 -17.87
C LYS A 249 -22.30 26.90 -16.69
N TYR A 250 -22.32 28.22 -16.53
CA TYR A 250 -21.70 28.86 -15.37
C TYR A 250 -22.44 28.51 -14.06
N LYS A 251 -23.77 28.46 -14.11
CA LYS A 251 -24.63 28.09 -12.97
C LYS A 251 -24.49 26.61 -12.60
N GLU A 252 -24.31 25.72 -13.59
CA GLU A 252 -23.97 24.31 -13.39
C GLU A 252 -22.57 24.10 -12.80
N LEU A 253 -21.54 24.74 -13.37
CA LEU A 253 -20.18 24.73 -12.80
C LEU A 253 -20.19 25.18 -11.33
N LYS A 254 -20.91 26.28 -11.04
CA LYS A 254 -21.06 26.79 -9.67
C LYS A 254 -21.87 25.86 -8.76
N LYS A 255 -22.79 25.04 -9.30
CA LYS A 255 -23.49 23.97 -8.56
C LYS A 255 -22.51 22.84 -8.20
N HIS A 256 -21.75 22.33 -9.16
CA HIS A 256 -20.76 21.27 -8.92
C HIS A 256 -19.70 21.71 -7.90
N LEU A 257 -19.10 22.89 -8.07
CA LEU A 257 -18.11 23.42 -7.12
C LEU A 257 -18.70 23.66 -5.72
N LYS A 258 -19.97 24.07 -5.60
CA LYS A 258 -20.64 24.13 -4.29
C LYS A 258 -20.74 22.76 -3.61
N THR A 259 -21.08 21.70 -4.36
CA THR A 259 -21.07 20.33 -3.85
C THR A 259 -19.68 19.91 -3.37
N ILE A 260 -18.64 20.14 -4.19
CA ILE A 260 -17.25 19.83 -3.84
C ILE A 260 -16.84 20.57 -2.56
N GLY A 261 -17.17 21.86 -2.46
CA GLY A 261 -16.89 22.67 -1.28
C GLY A 261 -17.68 22.33 -0.01
N LYS A 262 -18.75 21.52 -0.10
CA LYS A 262 -19.40 20.90 1.08
C LYS A 262 -18.60 19.69 1.57
N ALA A 263 -18.06 18.90 0.65
CA ALA A 263 -17.34 17.65 0.92
C ALA A 263 -15.80 17.81 0.91
N LYS A 264 -15.29 19.01 1.25
CA LYS A 264 -13.85 19.34 1.17
C LYS A 264 -12.93 18.39 1.96
N GLU A 265 -13.44 17.80 3.05
CA GLU A 265 -12.68 16.89 3.93
C GLU A 265 -12.41 15.51 3.27
N LEU A 266 -13.03 15.25 2.11
CA LEU A 266 -12.80 14.06 1.27
C LEU A 266 -11.90 14.36 0.05
N VAL A 267 -11.38 15.58 -0.05
CA VAL A 267 -10.55 16.04 -1.16
C VAL A 267 -9.10 16.16 -0.68
N GLY A 268 -8.28 15.17 -1.02
CA GLY A 268 -6.84 15.27 -0.93
C GLY A 268 -6.28 16.19 -2.02
N VAL A 269 -5.16 16.85 -1.75
CA VAL A 269 -4.41 17.65 -2.73
C VAL A 269 -2.96 17.21 -2.70
N PHE A 270 -2.40 16.93 -3.87
CA PHE A 270 -0.98 16.68 -4.08
C PHE A 270 -0.43 17.83 -4.94
N ASP A 271 0.54 18.58 -4.44
CA ASP A 271 1.17 19.71 -5.15
C ASP A 271 2.35 19.21 -5.98
N LEU A 272 2.17 19.17 -7.31
CA LEU A 272 3.14 18.63 -8.25
C LEU A 272 4.48 19.39 -8.28
N ASP A 273 4.52 20.63 -7.78
CA ASP A 273 5.72 21.48 -7.75
C ASP A 273 6.42 21.48 -6.39
N GLN A 274 5.78 21.00 -5.31
CA GLN A 274 6.30 21.03 -3.93
C GLN A 274 6.42 19.66 -3.25
N ASP A 275 5.49 18.74 -3.50
CA ASP A 275 5.43 17.46 -2.79
C ASP A 275 6.42 16.43 -3.34
N ASP A 276 7.06 15.68 -2.44
CA ASP A 276 7.85 14.51 -2.82
C ASP A 276 6.92 13.40 -3.36
N PRO A 277 7.30 12.67 -4.43
CA PRO A 277 6.50 11.58 -4.99
C PRO A 277 5.98 10.54 -3.98
N ALA A 278 6.73 10.25 -2.91
CA ALA A 278 6.32 9.30 -1.88
C ALA A 278 5.09 9.78 -1.08
N MET A 279 4.86 11.10 -1.00
CA MET A 279 3.77 11.71 -0.24
C MET A 279 2.38 11.33 -0.75
N LEU A 280 2.24 10.97 -2.04
CA LEU A 280 0.97 10.53 -2.61
C LEU A 280 0.41 9.30 -1.87
N SER A 281 1.28 8.38 -1.43
CA SER A 281 0.87 7.19 -0.66
C SER A 281 0.19 7.52 0.67
N HIS A 282 0.54 8.66 1.28
CA HIS A 282 -0.08 9.18 2.49
C HIS A 282 -1.40 9.88 2.19
N ILE A 283 -1.40 10.84 1.25
CA ILE A 283 -2.60 11.60 0.87
C ILE A 283 -3.73 10.66 0.42
N VAL A 284 -3.40 9.61 -0.34
CA VAL A 284 -4.33 8.54 -0.71
C VAL A 284 -4.90 7.84 0.52
N GLY A 285 -4.03 7.37 1.43
CA GLY A 285 -4.44 6.60 2.59
C GLY A 285 -5.25 7.40 3.59
N GLU A 286 -4.89 8.66 3.83
CA GLU A 286 -5.64 9.60 4.66
C GLU A 286 -7.02 9.90 4.06
N ALA A 287 -7.12 10.17 2.75
CA ALA A 287 -8.40 10.44 2.10
C ALA A 287 -9.36 9.24 2.18
N VAL A 288 -8.86 8.02 1.96
CA VAL A 288 -9.65 6.78 2.12
C VAL A 288 -10.12 6.59 3.56
N VAL A 289 -9.20 6.65 4.53
CA VAL A 289 -9.52 6.44 5.95
C VAL A 289 -10.48 7.50 6.47
N SER A 290 -10.31 8.76 6.06
CA SER A 290 -11.23 9.85 6.41
C SER A 290 -12.61 9.63 5.79
N CYS A 291 -12.68 9.19 4.52
CA CYS A 291 -13.94 8.93 3.86
C CYS A 291 -14.74 7.80 4.53
N TRP A 292 -14.08 6.71 4.90
CA TRP A 292 -14.71 5.62 5.64
C TRP A 292 -15.08 6.03 7.08
N SER A 293 -14.27 6.84 7.75
CA SER A 293 -14.56 7.36 9.10
C SER A 293 -15.78 8.28 9.14
N LEU A 294 -15.95 9.12 8.10
CA LEU A 294 -17.02 10.11 8.01
C LEU A 294 -18.33 9.56 7.40
N GLN A 295 -18.39 8.27 7.06
CA GLN A 295 -19.52 7.68 6.31
C GLN A 295 -20.89 7.96 6.96
N ASP A 296 -20.97 7.90 8.29
CA ASP A 296 -22.18 8.15 9.08
C ASP A 296 -22.55 9.65 9.11
N ILE A 297 -21.56 10.51 9.35
CA ILE A 297 -21.74 11.97 9.49
C ILE A 297 -22.15 12.61 8.15
N LEU A 298 -21.62 12.10 7.04
CA LEU A 298 -21.89 12.62 5.69
C LEU A 298 -23.36 12.47 5.25
N HIS A 299 -24.18 11.69 5.97
CA HIS A 299 -25.60 11.51 5.66
C HIS A 299 -26.44 12.79 5.89
N THR A 300 -25.95 13.78 6.65
CA THR A 300 -26.68 15.03 6.92
C THR A 300 -26.53 16.07 5.80
N TYR A 301 -25.46 16.04 5.00
CA TYR A 301 -25.23 17.06 3.95
C TYR A 301 -26.15 16.93 2.72
N THR A 302 -26.81 15.77 2.57
CA THR A 302 -27.69 15.45 1.43
C THR A 302 -29.15 15.85 1.64
N ASP A 303 -29.59 16.11 2.88
CA ASP A 303 -31.03 16.15 3.23
C ASP A 303 -31.58 17.55 3.58
N ASP A 304 -30.78 18.61 3.35
CA ASP A 304 -31.13 20.03 3.52
C ASP A 304 -32.24 20.54 2.56
N GLY A 305 -33.15 19.68 2.07
CA GLY A 305 -34.13 20.14 1.10
C GLY A 305 -35.11 19.15 0.47
N VAL A 306 -35.61 18.11 1.14
CA VAL A 306 -36.98 17.58 0.93
C VAL A 306 -37.47 16.93 2.24
N GLY A 307 -38.48 17.52 2.88
CA GLY A 307 -39.16 16.87 4.00
C GLY A 307 -40.09 15.77 3.52
N ILE A 308 -39.71 14.50 3.67
CA ILE A 308 -40.60 13.34 3.54
C ILE A 308 -40.60 12.58 4.86
N GLN A 309 -41.76 12.53 5.50
CA GLN A 309 -42.01 11.57 6.58
C GLN A 309 -42.04 10.16 5.98
N LYS A 310 -41.18 9.28 6.49
CA LYS A 310 -41.46 7.84 6.48
C LYS A 310 -41.19 7.25 7.85
N HIS A 311 -42.26 6.78 8.48
CA HIS A 311 -42.16 5.73 9.48
C HIS A 311 -41.59 4.48 8.81
N GLU A 312 -40.53 3.92 9.40
CA GLU A 312 -40.31 2.48 9.42
C GLU A 312 -39.65 2.16 10.76
N GLU A 313 -40.37 1.42 11.60
CA GLU A 313 -39.94 1.11 12.96
C GLU A 313 -38.87 0.02 12.94
N ILE A 314 -37.65 0.38 13.33
CA ILE A 314 -36.70 -0.59 13.89
C ILE A 314 -36.54 -0.23 15.36
N SER A 315 -37.14 -1.07 16.21
CA SER A 315 -37.22 -0.90 17.65
C SER A 315 -35.86 -1.08 18.33
N LEU A 316 -35.11 0.01 18.45
CA LEU A 316 -34.04 0.16 19.43
C LEU A 316 -34.68 0.24 20.83
N SER A 317 -34.68 -0.86 21.57
CA SER A 317 -35.03 -0.86 22.99
C SER A 317 -33.96 -0.12 23.78
N SER A 318 -34.24 1.14 24.10
CA SER A 318 -33.44 1.96 25.00
C SER A 318 -33.64 1.52 26.45
N ASP A 319 -32.57 1.01 27.09
CA ASP A 319 -32.48 1.04 28.55
C ASP A 319 -31.55 2.17 28.97
N HIS A 320 -32.16 3.26 29.45
CA HIS A 320 -31.46 4.30 30.19
C HIS A 320 -31.18 3.79 31.61
N SER A 321 -29.91 3.75 32.03
CA SER A 321 -29.60 3.96 33.45
C SER A 321 -28.27 4.72 33.63
N HIS A 322 -28.40 5.82 34.38
CA HIS A 322 -27.42 6.58 35.14
C HIS A 322 -26.07 7.03 34.54
N THR A 323 -25.90 8.35 34.58
CA THR A 323 -24.62 9.06 34.60
C THR A 323 -23.77 8.66 35.82
N GLU A 324 -22.67 7.96 35.59
CA GLU A 324 -21.49 8.04 36.46
C GLU A 324 -20.23 8.22 35.60
N THR A 325 -19.44 9.23 35.94
CA THR A 325 -18.11 9.45 35.36
C THR A 325 -17.13 8.43 35.93
N ASN A 326 -16.81 7.39 35.16
CA ASN A 326 -15.62 6.56 35.36
C ASN A 326 -15.13 6.00 34.01
N GLY A 327 -13.82 5.92 33.83
CA GLY A 327 -13.20 5.67 32.53
C GLY A 327 -13.42 4.25 32.02
N ASN A 328 -14.34 4.07 31.07
CA ASN A 328 -14.54 2.83 30.34
C ASN A 328 -14.07 2.96 28.89
N THR A 329 -13.19 2.05 28.48
CA THR A 329 -12.50 2.01 27.19
C THR A 329 -13.45 1.87 26.00
N THR A 330 -13.13 2.57 24.91
CA THR A 330 -13.87 2.68 23.63
C THR A 330 -13.91 1.39 22.77
N LYS A 331 -13.97 0.20 23.41
CA LYS A 331 -13.83 -1.10 22.72
C LYS A 331 -14.91 -1.31 21.65
N GLY A 332 -14.46 -1.60 20.42
CA GLY A 332 -15.29 -1.89 19.27
C GLY A 332 -15.88 -0.65 18.57
N SER A 333 -15.35 0.54 18.83
CA SER A 333 -15.77 1.79 18.19
C SER A 333 -14.90 2.19 16.99
N SER A 334 -13.73 1.56 16.81
CA SER A 334 -12.79 1.89 15.74
C SER A 334 -13.38 1.68 14.36
N LEU A 335 -12.76 2.35 13.38
CA LEU A 335 -13.09 2.17 11.98
C LEU A 335 -12.88 0.71 11.54
N ALA A 336 -11.79 0.08 11.96
CA ALA A 336 -11.54 -1.33 11.67
C ALA A 336 -12.69 -2.21 12.17
N TRP A 337 -13.08 -2.11 13.45
CA TRP A 337 -14.14 -2.93 14.02
C TRP A 337 -15.52 -2.65 13.42
N LYS A 338 -15.82 -1.39 13.07
CA LYS A 338 -17.03 -1.03 12.31
C LYS A 338 -17.08 -1.70 10.93
N LEU A 339 -15.95 -1.74 10.22
CA LEU A 339 -15.87 -2.36 8.88
C LEU A 339 -16.03 -3.88 8.97
N LEU A 340 -15.38 -4.55 9.94
CA LEU A 340 -15.54 -6.00 10.14
C LEU A 340 -16.96 -6.37 10.61
N ARG A 341 -17.60 -5.56 11.47
CA ARG A 341 -18.97 -5.81 11.95
C ARG A 341 -20.07 -5.69 10.89
N ARG A 342 -19.79 -5.15 9.70
CA ARG A 342 -20.74 -5.25 8.57
C ARG A 342 -21.01 -6.71 8.19
N ASN A 343 -20.04 -7.60 8.47
CA ASN A 343 -19.97 -8.95 7.91
C ASN A 343 -20.21 -10.05 8.95
N PHE A 344 -20.29 -9.72 10.25
CA PHE A 344 -20.50 -10.69 11.34
C PHE A 344 -21.39 -10.15 12.45
N VAL A 345 -22.31 -11.00 12.93
CA VAL A 345 -23.23 -10.71 14.05
C VAL A 345 -22.53 -10.70 15.41
N SER A 346 -21.47 -11.51 15.58
CA SER A 346 -20.62 -11.52 16.77
C SER A 346 -19.18 -11.86 16.37
N PRO A 347 -18.22 -10.92 16.46
CA PRO A 347 -16.82 -11.23 16.15
C PRO A 347 -16.17 -12.02 17.30
N GLU A 348 -15.94 -13.31 17.07
CA GLU A 348 -15.26 -14.20 18.01
C GLU A 348 -13.72 -14.14 17.87
N GLU A 349 -13.01 -14.67 18.87
CA GLU A 349 -11.53 -14.80 18.90
C GLU A 349 -10.95 -15.45 17.62
N GLN A 350 -11.74 -16.27 16.94
CA GLN A 350 -11.40 -16.91 15.67
C GLN A 350 -11.09 -15.91 14.55
N ILE A 351 -11.85 -14.80 14.43
CA ILE A 351 -11.59 -13.76 13.41
C ILE A 351 -10.22 -13.12 13.67
N ILE A 352 -9.85 -12.97 14.94
CA ILE A 352 -8.59 -12.34 15.33
C ILE A 352 -7.42 -13.26 15.00
N HIS A 353 -7.49 -14.55 15.35
CA HIS A 353 -6.50 -15.54 14.90
C HIS A 353 -6.34 -15.55 13.37
N GLN A 354 -7.44 -15.49 12.62
CA GLN A 354 -7.41 -15.38 11.16
C GLN A 354 -6.71 -14.10 10.66
N VAL A 355 -7.00 -12.92 11.24
CA VAL A 355 -6.31 -11.65 10.89
C VAL A 355 -4.80 -11.80 11.07
N LEU A 356 -4.39 -12.43 12.17
CA LEU A 356 -2.98 -12.64 12.54
C LEU A 356 -2.28 -13.69 11.68
N GLU A 357 -3.01 -14.67 11.15
CA GLU A 357 -2.49 -15.55 10.10
C GLU A 357 -2.32 -14.81 8.77
N GLY A 358 -3.21 -13.87 8.44
CA GLY A 358 -3.05 -13.02 7.26
C GLY A 358 -1.85 -12.07 7.31
N PHE A 359 -1.41 -11.67 8.50
CA PHE A 359 -0.12 -11.00 8.66
C PHE A 359 1.08 -11.90 8.34
N LYS A 360 0.96 -13.24 8.43
CA LYS A 360 2.06 -14.18 8.13
C LYS A 360 2.19 -14.50 6.63
N GLU A 361 1.27 -14.03 5.78
CA GLU A 361 1.36 -14.24 4.33
C GLU A 361 2.49 -13.40 3.71
N SER A 362 3.31 -14.04 2.88
CA SER A 362 4.46 -13.41 2.23
C SER A 362 4.03 -12.36 1.19
N ARG A 363 4.15 -11.08 1.52
CA ARG A 363 3.82 -9.96 0.62
C ARG A 363 5.04 -9.47 -0.18
N PRO A 364 4.86 -8.98 -1.42
CA PRO A 364 5.92 -8.29 -2.14
C PRO A 364 6.13 -6.87 -1.56
N TYR A 365 7.02 -6.73 -0.58
CA TYR A 365 7.36 -5.41 -0.03
C TYR A 365 8.08 -4.55 -1.08
N VAL A 366 7.76 -3.26 -1.10
CA VAL A 366 8.51 -2.25 -1.85
C VAL A 366 9.95 -2.22 -1.33
N LEU A 367 10.92 -2.06 -2.23
CA LEU A 367 12.32 -1.85 -1.84
C LEU A 367 12.50 -0.38 -1.47
N ASN A 368 12.79 -0.12 -0.19
CA ASN A 368 12.95 1.21 0.42
C ASN A 368 11.71 2.13 0.34
N PRO A 369 10.56 1.75 0.92
CA PRO A 369 9.41 2.63 1.03
C PRO A 369 9.71 3.77 2.02
N GLN A 370 9.19 4.96 1.72
CA GLN A 370 9.14 6.09 2.64
C GLN A 370 7.69 6.26 3.12
N TYR A 371 7.50 6.32 4.43
CA TYR A 371 6.18 6.46 5.05
C TYR A 371 6.14 7.78 5.82
N SER A 372 5.29 8.70 5.38
CA SER A 372 5.08 9.99 6.05
C SER A 372 3.99 9.95 7.13
N SER A 373 3.19 8.88 7.21
CA SER A 373 2.08 8.78 8.17
C SER A 373 1.69 7.32 8.52
N PRO A 374 0.94 7.10 9.61
CA PRO A 374 0.34 5.80 9.93
C PRO A 374 -0.62 5.28 8.84
N THR A 375 -1.30 6.18 8.12
CA THR A 375 -2.25 5.85 7.04
C THR A 375 -1.57 5.66 5.68
N SER A 376 -0.28 5.90 5.54
CA SER A 376 0.45 5.64 4.29
C SER A 376 0.25 4.20 3.83
N LEU A 377 -0.05 4.00 2.54
CA LEU A 377 -0.28 2.68 1.96
C LEU A 377 0.89 1.72 2.25
N PRO A 378 0.63 0.43 2.57
CA PRO A 378 -0.66 -0.25 2.54
C PRO A 378 -1.45 -0.11 3.85
N LEU A 379 -2.78 0.02 3.75
CA LEU A 379 -3.66 0.30 4.90
C LEU A 379 -3.83 -0.87 5.88
N TYR A 380 -3.40 -2.09 5.56
CA TYR A 380 -3.56 -3.24 6.46
C TYR A 380 -2.81 -3.05 7.78
N PHE A 381 -1.69 -2.31 7.80
CA PHE A 381 -1.01 -1.94 9.04
C PHE A 381 -1.88 -1.06 9.94
N TYR A 382 -2.55 -0.07 9.36
CA TYR A 382 -3.43 0.85 10.08
C TYR A 382 -4.61 0.12 10.71
N PHE A 383 -5.34 -0.68 9.93
CA PHE A 383 -6.47 -1.43 10.45
C PHE A 383 -6.04 -2.54 11.44
N GLY A 384 -4.97 -3.28 11.15
CA GLY A 384 -4.47 -4.30 12.07
C GLY A 384 -3.99 -3.73 13.40
N TYR A 385 -3.36 -2.55 13.39
CA TYR A 385 -2.94 -1.88 14.62
C TYR A 385 -4.13 -1.33 15.43
N GLN A 386 -5.18 -0.80 14.78
CA GLN A 386 -6.42 -0.43 15.48
C GLN A 386 -7.07 -1.62 16.19
N LEU A 387 -7.18 -2.77 15.50
CA LEU A 387 -7.73 -3.99 16.08
C LEU A 387 -6.90 -4.47 17.27
N LEU A 388 -5.57 -4.47 17.15
CA LEU A 388 -4.64 -4.83 18.22
C LEU A 388 -4.89 -3.99 19.49
N GLN A 389 -5.04 -2.67 19.34
CA GLN A 389 -5.27 -1.77 20.46
C GLN A 389 -6.64 -1.96 21.14
N GLU A 390 -7.72 -2.15 20.39
CA GLU A 390 -9.06 -2.30 20.97
C GLU A 390 -9.24 -3.61 21.75
N LEU A 391 -8.56 -4.66 21.28
CA LEU A 391 -8.69 -6.01 21.81
C LEU A 391 -7.72 -6.31 22.96
N ASP A 392 -6.73 -5.45 23.18
CA ASP A 392 -5.68 -5.58 24.21
C ASP A 392 -4.75 -6.80 24.03
N LEU A 393 -4.72 -7.38 22.82
CA LEU A 393 -3.96 -8.60 22.49
C LEU A 393 -2.48 -8.31 22.16
N THR A 394 -1.93 -7.24 22.75
CA THR A 394 -0.59 -6.71 22.47
C THR A 394 0.51 -7.76 22.68
N GLU A 395 0.38 -8.62 23.70
CA GLU A 395 1.37 -9.66 24.03
C GLU A 395 1.41 -10.81 23.01
N GLU A 396 0.25 -11.32 22.60
CA GLU A 396 0.17 -12.45 21.67
C GLU A 396 0.52 -12.04 20.24
N CYS A 397 0.00 -10.88 19.83
CA CYS A 397 -0.15 -10.45 18.44
C CYS A 397 0.87 -9.39 18.04
N GLY A 398 1.27 -8.52 18.97
CA GLY A 398 2.30 -7.52 18.76
C GLY A 398 3.58 -8.09 18.14
N PRO A 399 4.12 -9.24 18.58
CA PRO A 399 5.34 -9.82 18.00
C PRO A 399 5.22 -10.21 16.52
N VAL A 400 4.00 -10.49 16.03
CA VAL A 400 3.73 -10.76 14.60
C VAL A 400 3.67 -9.44 13.82
N LEU A 401 2.91 -8.46 14.32
CA LEU A 401 2.80 -7.15 13.68
C LEU A 401 4.15 -6.40 13.66
N LEU A 402 4.96 -6.56 14.71
CA LEU A 402 6.32 -6.03 14.80
C LEU A 402 7.24 -6.68 13.75
N LEU A 403 7.17 -8.00 13.56
CA LEU A 403 7.92 -8.68 12.50
C LEU A 403 7.56 -8.13 11.12
N GLU A 404 6.26 -7.96 10.83
CA GLU A 404 5.80 -7.42 9.55
C GLU A 404 6.17 -5.95 9.36
N ALA A 405 6.08 -5.13 10.41
CA ALA A 405 6.51 -3.73 10.38
C ALA A 405 8.02 -3.63 10.14
N LEU A 406 8.82 -4.51 10.77
CA LEU A 406 10.26 -4.64 10.52
C LEU A 406 10.55 -5.10 9.08
N LYS A 407 9.83 -6.09 8.53
CA LYS A 407 9.98 -6.50 7.11
C LYS A 407 9.66 -5.34 6.16
N ALA A 408 8.53 -4.67 6.37
CA ALA A 408 8.00 -3.59 5.52
C ALA A 408 8.72 -2.23 5.66
N ASN A 409 9.58 -2.04 6.67
CA ASN A 409 10.21 -0.74 7.00
C ASN A 409 9.23 0.31 7.56
N ARG A 410 8.18 -0.13 8.26
CA ARG A 410 7.23 0.74 8.96
C ARG A 410 7.80 1.27 10.27
N CYS A 411 8.74 2.21 10.17
CA CYS A 411 9.42 2.84 11.31
C CYS A 411 8.44 3.55 12.27
N ASP A 412 7.28 3.98 11.77
CA ASP A 412 6.15 4.50 12.55
C ASP A 412 5.60 3.43 13.51
N TYR A 413 5.15 2.28 13.01
CA TYR A 413 4.62 1.21 13.84
C TYR A 413 5.69 0.52 14.69
N VAL A 414 6.92 0.36 14.19
CA VAL A 414 8.02 -0.23 14.97
C VAL A 414 8.32 0.60 16.24
N ARG A 415 8.34 1.94 16.16
CA ARG A 415 8.53 2.79 17.35
C ARG A 415 7.47 2.49 18.41
N VAL A 416 6.20 2.61 18.02
CA VAL A 416 5.07 2.51 18.96
C VAL A 416 4.97 1.11 19.57
N LEU A 417 5.13 0.05 18.77
CA LEU A 417 5.11 -1.33 19.29
C LEU A 417 6.24 -1.58 20.30
N LEU A 418 7.46 -1.12 20.01
CA LEU A 418 8.59 -1.25 20.95
C LEU A 418 8.37 -0.44 22.24
N ASP A 419 7.75 0.75 22.14
CA ASP A 419 7.42 1.58 23.31
C ASP A 419 6.28 1.00 24.17
N GLN A 420 5.39 0.22 23.55
CA GLN A 420 4.41 -0.63 24.24
C GLN A 420 5.02 -1.90 24.85
N GLY A 421 6.34 -2.09 24.78
CA GLY A 421 7.04 -3.25 25.35
C GLY A 421 6.97 -4.52 24.49
N VAL A 422 6.43 -4.45 23.27
CA VAL A 422 6.37 -5.59 22.36
C VAL A 422 7.78 -5.99 21.93
N LYS A 423 8.10 -7.28 22.07
CA LYS A 423 9.39 -7.83 21.66
C LYS A 423 9.26 -8.76 20.47
N LEU A 424 10.32 -8.84 19.67
CA LEU A 424 10.42 -9.81 18.59
C LEU A 424 10.75 -11.19 19.17
N LYS A 425 9.93 -12.21 18.88
CA LYS A 425 10.24 -13.61 19.24
C LYS A 425 11.44 -14.11 18.44
N MET A 426 12.45 -14.72 19.08
CA MET A 426 13.69 -15.15 18.41
C MET A 426 13.45 -16.01 17.17
N ILE A 427 12.41 -16.85 17.19
CA ILE A 427 11.99 -17.75 16.10
C ILE A 427 11.77 -17.02 14.74
N ASN A 428 11.48 -15.72 14.78
CA ASN A 428 11.22 -14.89 13.61
C ASN A 428 12.50 -14.28 13.01
N LEU A 429 13.62 -14.29 13.74
CA LEU A 429 14.88 -13.67 13.33
C LEU A 429 15.47 -14.26 12.03
N PRO A 430 15.46 -15.60 11.79
CA PRO A 430 15.92 -16.17 10.52
C PRO A 430 15.13 -15.70 9.31
N GLU A 431 13.82 -15.51 9.46
CA GLU A 431 12.96 -15.02 8.38
C GLU A 431 13.28 -13.54 8.08
N LEU A 432 13.42 -12.72 9.12
CA LEU A 432 13.72 -11.29 9.00
C LEU A 432 15.02 -11.05 8.23
N TYR A 433 16.11 -11.77 8.55
CA TYR A 433 17.36 -11.72 7.77
C TYR A 433 17.18 -12.21 6.33
N GLU A 434 16.46 -13.31 6.13
CA GLU A 434 16.27 -13.94 4.83
C GLU A 434 15.44 -13.08 3.85
N GLN A 435 14.43 -12.36 4.32
CA GLN A 435 13.61 -11.52 3.43
C GLN A 435 14.32 -10.22 3.02
N THR A 436 15.20 -9.68 3.88
CA THR A 436 15.68 -8.29 3.76
C THR A 436 17.16 -8.15 3.42
N VAL A 437 18.00 -9.12 3.78
CA VAL A 437 19.45 -9.10 3.48
C VAL A 437 19.78 -9.98 2.26
N SER A 438 19.00 -11.03 1.99
CA SER A 438 19.22 -11.93 0.86
C SER A 438 18.86 -11.31 -0.49
N CYS A 439 19.76 -11.42 -1.48
CA CYS A 439 19.37 -11.13 -2.86
C CYS A 439 18.63 -12.33 -3.49
N GLN A 440 17.31 -12.34 -3.39
CA GLN A 440 16.48 -13.38 -3.99
C GLN A 440 16.42 -13.31 -5.53
N LYS A 441 16.45 -12.10 -6.10
CA LYS A 441 16.14 -11.83 -7.53
C LYS A 441 17.30 -11.21 -8.33
N CYS A 442 18.54 -11.45 -7.90
CA CYS A 442 19.74 -10.87 -8.53
C CYS A 442 19.90 -11.26 -10.01
N LYS A 443 19.81 -10.26 -10.90
CA LYS A 443 20.08 -10.40 -12.35
C LYS A 443 21.56 -10.64 -12.67
N PHE A 444 22.47 -10.30 -11.75
CA PHE A 444 23.90 -10.62 -11.85
C PHE A 444 24.16 -12.09 -11.56
N LYS A 445 24.98 -12.76 -12.39
CA LYS A 445 25.46 -14.12 -12.12
C LYS A 445 26.12 -14.16 -10.73
N ARG A 446 26.03 -15.29 -10.02
CA ARG A 446 26.41 -15.47 -8.59
C ARG A 446 27.79 -14.96 -8.15
N LYS A 447 28.68 -14.58 -9.08
CA LYS A 447 30.01 -14.01 -8.81
C LYS A 447 30.02 -12.48 -8.70
N ASP A 448 29.05 -11.77 -9.32
CA ASP A 448 29.06 -10.32 -9.53
C ASP A 448 27.85 -9.60 -8.89
N CYS A 449 27.28 -10.17 -7.82
CA CYS A 449 26.15 -9.57 -7.10
C CYS A 449 26.63 -8.36 -6.29
N LEU A 450 26.07 -7.17 -6.54
CA LEU A 450 26.47 -5.96 -5.82
C LEU A 450 25.65 -5.68 -4.53
N HIS A 451 24.69 -6.53 -4.16
CA HIS A 451 23.86 -6.31 -2.97
C HIS A 451 24.57 -6.71 -1.67
N MET A 452 24.05 -6.22 -0.53
CA MET A 452 24.62 -6.46 0.80
C MET A 452 24.97 -7.92 1.07
N GLN A 453 24.11 -8.88 0.72
CA GLN A 453 24.39 -10.32 0.88
C GLN A 453 25.79 -10.72 0.42
N TRP A 454 26.23 -10.19 -0.72
CA TRP A 454 27.51 -10.54 -1.31
C TRP A 454 28.65 -9.72 -0.69
N ILE A 455 28.42 -8.47 -0.28
CA ILE A 455 29.36 -7.71 0.58
C ILE A 455 29.65 -8.48 1.88
N LEU A 456 28.63 -9.06 2.53
CA LEU A 456 28.80 -9.93 3.70
C LEU A 456 29.56 -11.22 3.37
N LYS A 457 29.32 -11.84 2.20
CA LYS A 457 30.11 -13.00 1.74
C LYS A 457 31.58 -12.66 1.51
N GLN A 458 31.90 -11.44 1.05
CA GLN A 458 33.27 -10.92 0.91
C GLN A 458 33.95 -10.61 2.28
N ILE A 459 33.22 -10.72 3.39
CA ILE A 459 33.74 -10.61 4.76
C ILE A 459 33.92 -12.01 5.37
N GLN A 460 32.86 -12.82 5.37
CA GLN A 460 32.90 -14.21 5.80
C GLN A 460 31.78 -15.03 5.15
N GLU A 461 32.13 -15.82 4.12
CA GLU A 461 31.16 -16.56 3.30
C GLU A 461 30.31 -17.55 4.11
N THR A 462 30.88 -18.23 5.11
CA THR A 462 30.13 -19.21 5.92
C THR A 462 28.99 -18.55 6.70
N GLN A 463 29.30 -17.50 7.48
CA GLN A 463 28.28 -16.80 8.28
C GLN A 463 27.26 -16.07 7.40
N ALA A 464 27.70 -15.44 6.30
CA ALA A 464 26.79 -14.81 5.36
C ALA A 464 25.87 -15.82 4.61
N LYS A 465 26.29 -17.09 4.48
CA LYS A 465 25.41 -18.17 3.99
C LYS A 465 24.36 -18.56 5.04
N LYS A 466 24.72 -18.61 6.33
CA LYS A 466 23.77 -18.90 7.42
C LYS A 466 22.60 -17.92 7.41
N LEU A 467 22.92 -16.63 7.57
CA LEU A 467 21.95 -15.52 7.60
C LEU A 467 20.99 -15.51 6.40
N CYS A 468 21.49 -15.80 5.21
CA CYS A 468 20.80 -15.48 3.96
C CYS A 468 20.36 -16.72 3.14
N HIS A 469 20.53 -17.94 3.66
CA HIS A 469 20.16 -19.17 2.93
C HIS A 469 19.63 -20.32 3.81
N GLU A 470 20.00 -20.45 5.08
CA GLU A 470 19.63 -21.64 5.87
C GLU A 470 18.11 -21.73 6.08
N TYR A 471 17.44 -20.65 6.48
CA TYR A 471 15.96 -20.59 6.57
C TYR A 471 15.27 -21.00 5.26
N ARG A 472 15.67 -20.40 4.13
CA ARG A 472 15.13 -20.74 2.80
C ARG A 472 15.39 -22.20 2.43
N SER A 473 16.51 -22.77 2.86
CA SER A 473 16.84 -24.18 2.62
C SER A 473 15.96 -25.11 3.45
N MET A 474 15.71 -24.78 4.71
CA MET A 474 14.82 -25.51 5.62
C MET A 474 13.38 -25.51 5.08
N MET A 475 12.82 -24.33 4.79
CA MET A 475 11.44 -24.20 4.29
C MET A 475 11.23 -24.95 2.95
N ARG A 476 12.21 -24.91 2.04
CA ARG A 476 12.16 -25.65 0.77
C ARG A 476 12.23 -27.18 0.92
N LYS A 477 12.82 -27.70 2.00
CA LYS A 477 12.80 -29.14 2.29
C LYS A 477 11.39 -29.59 2.69
N ARG A 478 10.73 -28.84 3.59
CA ARG A 478 9.36 -29.16 4.06
C ARG A 478 8.31 -29.10 2.95
N ILE A 479 8.34 -28.09 2.07
CA ILE A 479 7.42 -27.98 0.92
C ILE A 479 7.43 -29.26 0.03
N LYS A 480 8.52 -30.05 0.07
CA LYS A 480 8.67 -31.29 -0.69
C LYS A 480 8.31 -32.58 0.05
N HIS A 481 8.12 -32.54 1.37
CA HIS A 481 7.96 -33.73 2.23
C HIS A 481 6.79 -33.60 3.23
N GLY A 482 5.85 -32.69 2.99
CA GLY A 482 4.88 -32.22 3.98
C GLY A 482 4.12 -33.34 4.70
N ASN A 483 4.31 -33.42 6.01
CA ASN A 483 3.58 -34.29 6.93
C ASN A 483 3.02 -33.46 8.10
N PRO A 484 1.74 -33.60 8.48
CA PRO A 484 1.10 -32.71 9.45
C PRO A 484 1.51 -32.92 10.92
N GLN A 485 2.23 -34.00 11.25
CA GLN A 485 2.70 -34.28 12.62
C GLN A 485 3.94 -33.46 13.04
N GLU A 486 4.47 -32.60 12.16
CA GLU A 486 5.77 -31.94 12.37
C GLU A 486 5.74 -30.66 13.23
N ALA A 487 4.57 -30.09 13.54
CA ALA A 487 4.46 -28.74 14.11
C ALA A 487 5.36 -28.43 15.32
N LYS A 488 5.56 -29.41 16.23
CA LYS A 488 6.47 -29.27 17.38
C LYS A 488 7.95 -29.25 16.95
N TYR A 489 8.35 -30.18 16.09
CA TYR A 489 9.70 -30.25 15.53
C TYR A 489 10.06 -29.01 14.69
N ILE A 490 9.07 -28.34 14.08
CA ILE A 490 9.27 -27.04 13.39
C ILE A 490 9.78 -25.98 14.36
N VAL A 491 9.20 -25.89 15.56
CA VAL A 491 9.56 -24.88 16.57
C VAL A 491 10.97 -25.12 17.11
N ASP A 492 11.32 -26.38 17.37
CA ASP A 492 12.67 -26.75 17.86
C ASP A 492 13.75 -26.42 16.78
N GLU A 493 13.56 -26.87 15.54
CA GLU A 493 14.50 -26.62 14.42
C GLU A 493 14.63 -25.11 14.10
N LEU A 494 13.53 -24.35 14.15
CA LEU A 494 13.57 -22.90 14.01
C LEU A 494 14.28 -22.21 15.18
N THR A 495 14.16 -22.73 16.40
CA THR A 495 14.82 -22.17 17.59
C THR A 495 16.33 -22.36 17.49
N GLU A 496 16.80 -23.55 17.13
CA GLU A 496 18.23 -23.80 16.84
C GLU A 496 18.75 -22.91 15.71
N LEU A 497 17.99 -22.79 14.62
CA LEU A 497 18.34 -21.91 13.51
C LEU A 497 18.43 -20.44 13.92
N SER A 498 17.56 -19.99 14.83
CA SER A 498 17.54 -18.60 15.32
C SER A 498 18.79 -18.26 16.13
N VAL A 499 19.27 -19.18 16.96
CA VAL A 499 20.56 -19.06 17.65
C VAL A 499 21.71 -19.04 16.64
N SER A 500 21.74 -20.00 15.69
CA SER A 500 22.73 -20.09 14.61
C SER A 500 22.82 -18.81 13.76
N VAL A 501 21.67 -18.17 13.48
CA VAL A 501 21.56 -16.90 12.74
C VAL A 501 22.10 -15.72 13.57
N ALA A 502 21.70 -15.59 14.83
CA ALA A 502 22.22 -14.53 15.70
C ALA A 502 23.75 -14.63 15.88
N ASP A 503 24.27 -15.83 16.10
CA ASP A 503 25.71 -16.06 16.24
C ASP A 503 26.48 -15.87 14.93
N ALA A 504 25.87 -16.13 13.77
CA ALA A 504 26.44 -15.78 12.48
C ALA A 504 26.57 -14.26 12.29
N ALA A 505 25.57 -13.48 12.71
CA ALA A 505 25.61 -12.02 12.66
C ALA A 505 26.70 -11.47 13.59
N ARG A 506 26.77 -11.95 14.84
CA ARG A 506 27.84 -11.62 15.81
C ARG A 506 29.21 -12.08 15.30
N GLY A 507 29.28 -13.21 14.61
CA GLY A 507 30.49 -13.73 13.96
C GLY A 507 31.02 -12.79 12.86
N LEU A 508 30.14 -12.21 12.04
CA LEU A 508 30.51 -11.18 11.07
C LEU A 508 31.05 -9.93 11.78
N CYS A 509 30.42 -9.46 12.86
CA CYS A 509 30.92 -8.33 13.66
C CYS A 509 32.34 -8.58 14.18
N ARG A 510 32.56 -9.74 14.81
CA ARG A 510 33.88 -10.22 15.26
C ARG A 510 34.91 -10.18 14.14
N LYS A 511 34.55 -10.66 12.94
CA LYS A 511 35.45 -10.68 11.77
C LYS A 511 35.78 -9.26 11.26
N MET A 512 34.81 -8.35 11.27
CA MET A 512 34.97 -6.97 10.77
C MET A 512 35.79 -6.09 11.71
N LEU A 513 35.54 -6.22 13.02
CA LEU A 513 36.17 -5.45 14.09
C LEU A 513 37.46 -6.11 14.63
N ARG A 514 37.72 -7.38 14.27
CA ARG A 514 38.91 -8.19 14.61
C ARG A 514 39.10 -8.47 16.10
N TYR A 515 38.01 -8.57 16.87
CA TYR A 515 38.05 -9.07 18.25
C TYR A 515 37.73 -10.58 18.30
N LYS A 516 38.28 -11.25 19.32
CA LYS A 516 37.91 -12.63 19.67
C LYS A 516 36.73 -12.61 20.62
N GLU A 517 35.94 -13.67 20.59
CA GLU A 517 34.91 -13.91 21.61
C GLU A 517 35.60 -14.22 22.94
N TYR A 518 35.13 -13.59 24.02
CA TYR A 518 35.64 -13.84 25.36
C TYR A 518 34.82 -14.98 25.97
N SER A 519 35.36 -16.19 25.92
CA SER A 519 34.77 -17.38 26.52
C SER A 519 34.93 -17.31 28.04
N ASN A 520 33.91 -16.81 28.73
CA ASN A 520 33.82 -16.91 30.18
C ASN A 520 33.42 -18.35 30.54
N GLU A 521 34.38 -19.17 30.96
CA GLU A 521 34.20 -20.60 31.30
C GLU A 521 33.29 -20.86 32.52
N TYR A 522 32.73 -19.79 33.12
CA TYR A 522 31.90 -19.81 34.33
C TYR A 522 30.41 -19.47 34.08
N THR A 523 29.93 -19.49 32.84
CA THR A 523 28.52 -19.18 32.49
C THR A 523 27.72 -20.38 31.95
N THR A 524 28.17 -21.60 32.27
CA THR A 524 27.56 -22.86 31.81
C THR A 524 26.59 -23.50 32.81
N SER A 525 26.29 -22.81 33.91
CA SER A 525 25.35 -23.23 34.96
C SER A 525 24.70 -22.01 35.60
N GLU A 526 23.44 -22.14 36.04
CA GLU A 526 22.65 -21.11 36.77
C GLU A 526 22.00 -19.97 35.95
N THR A 527 21.33 -20.30 34.85
CA THR A 527 20.02 -19.65 34.52
C THR A 527 19.06 -20.53 33.70
N SER A 528 19.27 -21.85 33.72
CA SER A 528 18.48 -22.82 32.97
C SER A 528 17.59 -23.67 33.89
N GLN A 529 16.69 -23.01 34.64
CA GLN A 529 15.63 -23.69 35.39
C GLN A 529 14.46 -22.76 35.75
N THR A 530 13.78 -22.23 34.72
CA THR A 530 12.33 -22.04 34.79
C THR A 530 11.72 -22.92 33.71
N SER A 531 11.11 -24.02 34.14
CA SER A 531 10.37 -24.95 33.28
C SER A 531 9.03 -24.33 32.89
N ASP A 532 9.05 -23.44 31.91
CA ASP A 532 7.87 -23.05 31.16
C ASP A 532 8.22 -22.77 29.69
N GLY A 533 7.28 -23.01 28.78
CA GLY A 533 7.50 -23.14 27.33
C GLY A 533 7.78 -21.84 26.57
N ASN A 534 8.25 -20.79 27.23
CA ASN A 534 8.40 -19.46 26.63
C ASN A 534 9.65 -19.37 25.74
N LEU A 535 9.40 -19.16 24.44
CA LEU A 535 10.42 -18.75 23.46
C LEU A 535 11.18 -17.54 23.99
N LYS A 536 12.51 -17.61 23.98
CA LYS A 536 13.35 -16.45 24.35
C LYS A 536 13.07 -15.27 23.42
N ASP A 537 12.90 -14.09 24.02
CA ASP A 537 12.83 -12.83 23.30
C ASP A 537 14.15 -12.52 22.58
N THR A 538 14.05 -11.75 21.50
CA THR A 538 15.22 -11.22 20.79
C THR A 538 15.81 -10.04 21.55
N ASN A 539 17.13 -10.02 21.72
CA ASN A 539 17.80 -8.85 22.29
C ASN A 539 17.75 -7.68 21.29
N MET A 540 17.58 -6.44 21.79
CA MET A 540 17.59 -5.23 20.95
C MET A 540 18.85 -5.13 20.05
N SER A 541 19.98 -5.66 20.53
CA SER A 541 21.24 -5.77 19.78
C SER A 541 21.14 -6.60 18.49
N ASP A 542 20.31 -7.65 18.46
CA ASP A 542 20.19 -8.53 17.31
C ASP A 542 19.30 -7.91 16.21
N ILE A 543 18.28 -7.14 16.61
CA ILE A 543 17.47 -6.30 15.71
C ILE A 543 18.29 -5.12 15.19
N LEU A 544 19.05 -4.43 16.05
CA LEU A 544 19.97 -3.36 15.65
C LEU A 544 20.99 -3.86 14.62
N LEU A 545 21.60 -5.01 14.87
CA LEU A 545 22.57 -5.59 13.95
C LEU A 545 21.94 -6.00 12.62
N TRP A 546 20.72 -6.54 12.66
CA TRP A 546 19.92 -6.76 11.47
C TRP A 546 19.69 -5.45 10.70
N ALA A 547 19.26 -4.37 11.35
CA ALA A 547 18.96 -3.08 10.71
C ALA A 547 20.21 -2.47 10.04
N ILE A 548 21.38 -2.59 10.67
CA ILE A 548 22.68 -2.20 10.09
C ILE A 548 23.00 -3.01 8.84
N PHE A 549 22.82 -4.33 8.88
CA PHE A 549 23.03 -5.18 7.71
C PHE A 549 21.94 -4.98 6.64
N ALA A 550 20.71 -4.62 6.99
CA ALA A 550 19.69 -4.22 6.01
C ALA A 550 19.89 -2.79 5.46
N ASN A 551 20.88 -2.04 5.97
CA ASN A 551 21.10 -0.59 5.74
C ASN A 551 19.85 0.29 5.98
N ARG A 552 19.09 -0.03 7.04
CA ARG A 552 17.87 0.68 7.42
C ARG A 552 18.16 1.65 8.55
N LYS A 553 18.50 2.88 8.18
CA LYS A 553 19.08 3.89 9.08
C LYS A 553 18.15 4.26 10.23
N GLU A 554 16.90 4.57 9.92
CA GLU A 554 15.88 4.94 10.90
C GLU A 554 15.56 3.78 11.86
N LEU A 555 15.47 2.53 11.38
CA LEU A 555 15.32 1.36 12.27
C LEU A 555 16.57 1.12 13.13
N ALA A 556 17.77 1.34 12.60
CA ALA A 556 19.00 1.26 13.38
C ALA A 556 19.05 2.33 14.48
N GLU A 557 18.63 3.56 14.18
CA GLU A 557 18.47 4.64 15.17
C GLU A 557 17.43 4.29 16.25
N ILE A 558 16.24 3.82 15.85
CA ILE A 558 15.17 3.35 16.74
C ILE A 558 15.66 2.27 17.72
N CYS A 559 16.45 1.30 17.24
CA CYS A 559 17.00 0.24 18.08
C CYS A 559 18.20 0.71 18.93
N TRP A 560 19.01 1.62 18.39
CA TRP A 560 20.16 2.20 19.10
C TRP A 560 19.73 3.04 20.31
N LEU A 561 18.71 3.89 20.14
CA LEU A 561 18.13 4.73 21.21
C LEU A 561 17.39 3.94 22.30
N ARG A 562 17.17 2.63 22.10
CA ARG A 562 16.57 1.71 23.08
C ARG A 562 17.59 0.72 23.64
N GLY A 563 18.89 0.92 23.40
CA GLY A 563 19.97 0.07 23.90
C GLY A 563 20.60 0.62 25.18
N GLU A 564 21.07 -0.26 26.08
CA GLU A 564 21.60 0.14 27.39
C GLU A 564 22.83 1.05 27.35
N ASN A 565 23.70 0.89 26.34
CA ASN A 565 24.95 1.64 26.22
C ASN A 565 25.04 2.31 24.85
N HIS A 566 24.42 3.49 24.72
CA HIS A 566 24.41 4.27 23.48
C HIS A 566 25.81 4.58 22.96
N LEU A 567 26.76 4.97 23.81
CA LEU A 567 28.10 5.38 23.39
C LEU A 567 28.91 4.22 22.77
N LEU A 568 29.01 3.10 23.49
CA LEU A 568 29.73 1.92 22.98
C LEU A 568 29.06 1.37 21.73
N THR A 569 27.73 1.26 21.76
CA THR A 569 26.94 0.74 20.63
C THR A 569 27.13 1.62 19.39
N GLY A 570 27.04 2.95 19.52
CA GLY A 570 27.22 3.89 18.40
C GLY A 570 28.62 3.80 17.78
N LEU A 571 29.67 3.67 18.60
CA LEU A 571 31.05 3.44 18.13
C LEU A 571 31.19 2.11 17.38
N VAL A 572 30.57 1.03 17.88
CA VAL A 572 30.52 -0.28 17.22
C VAL A 572 29.78 -0.19 15.88
N CYS A 573 28.61 0.44 15.85
CA CYS A 573 27.82 0.66 14.63
C CYS A 573 28.60 1.45 13.57
N SER A 574 29.20 2.59 13.94
CA SER A 574 30.03 3.40 13.05
C SER A 574 31.23 2.60 12.51
N ALA A 575 31.90 1.82 13.36
CA ALA A 575 33.01 0.97 12.95
C ALA A 575 32.58 -0.14 11.98
N ILE A 576 31.41 -0.77 12.18
CA ILE A 576 30.83 -1.76 11.26
C ILE A 576 30.48 -1.10 9.92
N LEU A 577 29.73 0.01 9.93
CA LEU A 577 29.29 0.74 8.73
C LEU A 577 30.49 1.23 7.89
N ARG A 578 31.55 1.78 8.51
CA ARG A 578 32.80 2.16 7.81
C ARG A 578 33.51 0.97 7.17
N LYS A 579 33.40 -0.24 7.74
CA LYS A 579 33.97 -1.46 7.15
C LYS A 579 33.10 -2.01 6.02
N LEU A 580 31.77 -1.93 6.12
CA LEU A 580 30.84 -2.25 5.03
C LEU A 580 31.05 -1.28 3.85
N SER A 581 31.09 0.04 4.11
CA SER A 581 31.35 1.07 3.09
C SER A 581 32.66 0.82 2.32
N LYS A 582 33.77 0.54 3.02
CA LYS A 582 35.06 0.18 2.40
C LYS A 582 34.97 -1.11 1.57
N LYS A 583 34.17 -2.08 2.00
CA LYS A 583 33.93 -3.31 1.22
C LYS A 583 33.07 -3.04 -0.02
N ALA A 584 32.04 -2.20 0.06
CA ALA A 584 31.21 -1.74 -1.06
C ALA A 584 32.05 -0.98 -2.11
N ASN A 585 32.98 -0.11 -1.68
CA ASN A 585 33.88 0.60 -2.59
C ASN A 585 34.82 -0.36 -3.34
N ASN A 586 35.43 -1.31 -2.63
CA ASN A 586 36.34 -2.30 -3.22
C ASN A 586 35.69 -3.15 -4.32
N VAL A 587 34.36 -3.25 -4.31
CA VAL A 587 33.57 -4.02 -5.27
C VAL A 587 32.86 -3.14 -6.30
N LYS A 588 33.26 -1.87 -6.38
CA LYS A 588 32.80 -0.84 -7.32
C LYS A 588 31.34 -0.43 -7.17
N GLU A 589 30.72 -0.67 -6.00
CA GLU A 589 29.37 -0.19 -5.74
C GLU A 589 29.42 1.09 -4.91
N GLN A 590 29.56 2.20 -5.64
CA GLN A 590 29.85 3.52 -5.09
C GLN A 590 28.66 4.12 -4.32
N LEU A 591 27.42 3.84 -4.74
CA LEU A 591 26.21 4.43 -4.15
C LEU A 591 26.01 3.96 -2.70
N LEU A 592 25.93 2.65 -2.45
CA LEU A 592 25.87 2.10 -1.10
C LEU A 592 27.14 2.41 -0.30
N SER A 593 28.31 2.49 -0.94
CA SER A 593 29.54 2.87 -0.24
C SER A 593 29.45 4.28 0.39
N ILE A 594 28.96 5.25 -0.39
CA ILE A 594 28.70 6.62 0.07
C ILE A 594 27.57 6.63 1.09
N ASP A 595 26.50 5.86 0.85
CA ASP A 595 25.33 5.82 1.72
C ASP A 595 25.62 5.25 3.12
N LEU A 596 26.39 4.15 3.18
CA LEU A 596 26.93 3.54 4.39
C LEU A 596 27.96 4.44 5.07
N GLU A 597 28.78 5.18 4.32
CA GLU A 597 29.70 6.15 4.91
C GLU A 597 28.94 7.30 5.57
N LYS A 598 27.89 7.82 4.91
CA LYS A 598 26.99 8.84 5.46
C LYS A 598 26.25 8.32 6.70
N HIS A 599 25.81 7.07 6.71
CA HIS A 599 25.20 6.41 7.87
C HIS A 599 26.20 6.18 9.02
N SER A 600 27.51 6.13 8.74
CA SER A 600 28.55 5.93 9.75
C SER A 600 29.05 7.21 10.45
N LYS A 601 28.51 8.37 10.06
CA LYS A 601 28.85 9.71 10.55
C LYS A 601 27.73 10.18 11.46
#